data_AF-A0A024E579-F1
#
_entry.id   AF-A0A024E579-F1
#
_cell.length_a   1.000
_cell.length_b   1.000
_cell.length_c   1.000
_cell.angle_alpha   90.00
_cell.angle_beta   90.00
_cell.angle_gamma   90.00
#
_symmetry.space_group_name_H-M   'P 1'
#
loop_
_entity.id
_entity.type
_entity.pdbx_description
1 polymer ?
#
loop_
_entity_poly.entity_id
_entity_poly.type
_entity_poly.pdbx_seq_one_letter_code
_entity_poly.pdbx_strand_id
1 'polypeptide(L)' 'MWGGSGLHYSENSPLAGDGVYAATVTVGVPTFAREMQDKDLWSKPVNAHFHFKLKEGVLVEVSEPVSAAN' A
#
# COMPACT_ATOMS: atom_id res chain seq x y z
N MET A 1 4.12 -8.16 9.89
CA MET A 1 5.50 -8.29 10.40
C MET A 1 5.71 -7.32 11.56
N TRP A 2 6.61 -7.65 12.48
CA TRP A 2 6.99 -6.77 13.58
C TRP A 2 8.49 -6.48 13.46
N GLY A 3 8.86 -5.21 13.37
CA GLY A 3 10.26 -4.78 13.22
C GLY A 3 10.61 -3.60 14.13
N GLY A 4 11.82 -3.06 13.99
CA GLY A 4 12.31 -1.94 14.82
C GLY A 4 11.47 -0.65 14.70
N SER A 5 10.67 -0.52 13.64
CA SER A 5 9.73 0.58 13.40
C SER A 5 8.28 0.26 13.79
N GLY A 6 8.02 -0.91 14.38
CA GLY A 6 6.68 -1.35 14.81
C GLY A 6 5.99 -2.31 13.84
N LEU A 7 4.67 -2.42 13.99
CA LEU A 7 3.82 -3.32 13.21
C LEU A 7 3.61 -2.80 11.78
N HIS A 8 3.85 -3.65 10.79
CA HIS A 8 3.65 -3.31 9.38
C HIS A 8 3.32 -4.54 8.53
N TYR A 9 2.75 -4.30 7.34
CA TYR A 9 2.49 -5.31 6.31
C TYR A 9 3.48 -5.14 5.17
N SER A 10 4.08 -6.24 4.72
CA SER A 10 5.03 -6.24 3.61
C SER A 10 5.15 -7.64 3.01
N GLU A 11 5.76 -7.72 1.84
CA GLU A 11 6.14 -8.96 1.18
C GLU A 11 7.41 -8.69 0.36
N ASN A 12 8.36 -9.63 0.37
CA ASN A 12 9.53 -9.53 -0.49
C ASN A 12 9.13 -9.96 -1.90
N SER A 13 9.20 -9.03 -2.86
CA SER A 13 8.87 -9.30 -4.26
C SER A 13 10.07 -8.97 -5.16
N PRO A 14 10.47 -9.87 -6.07
CA PRO A 14 11.53 -9.58 -7.03
C PRO A 14 11.04 -8.54 -8.06
N LEU A 15 11.88 -7.54 -8.33
CA LEU A 15 11.65 -6.54 -9.37
C LEU A 15 12.54 -6.82 -10.58
N ALA A 16 12.14 -6.35 -11.76
CA ALA A 16 12.83 -6.62 -13.03
C ALA A 16 14.18 -5.88 -13.19
N GLY A 17 14.53 -5.01 -12.23
CA GLY A 17 15.75 -4.20 -12.22
C GLY A 17 15.46 -2.74 -11.91
N ASP A 18 16.33 -1.85 -12.37
CA ASP A 18 16.09 -0.41 -12.30
C ASP A 18 14.95 0.01 -13.21
N GLY A 19 14.20 1.04 -12.81
CA GLY A 19 13.06 1.49 -13.60
C GLY A 19 12.05 2.31 -12.81
N VAL A 20 10.99 2.70 -13.50
CA VAL A 20 9.82 3.35 -12.92
C VAL A 20 8.73 2.30 -12.76
N TYR A 21 8.13 2.28 -11.57
CA TYR A 21 7.14 1.29 -11.16
C TYR A 21 5.87 1.97 -10.69
N ALA A 22 4.76 1.25 -10.83
CA ALA A 22 3.49 1.59 -10.22
C ALA A 22 3.07 0.44 -9.30
N ALA A 23 2.72 0.78 -8.07
CA ALA A 23 2.14 -0.15 -7.11
C ALA A 23 0.72 0.29 -6.75
N THR A 24 -0.17 -0.68 -6.61
CA THR A 24 -1.48 -0.47 -6.02
C THR A 24 -1.55 -1.30 -4.75
N VAL A 25 -1.85 -0.64 -3.64
CA VAL A 25 -2.09 -1.27 -2.35
C VAL A 25 -3.60 -1.27 -2.11
N THR A 26 -4.19 -2.46 -2.02
CA THR A 26 -5.59 -2.63 -1.66
C THR A 26 -5.68 -3.09 -0.22
N VAL A 27 -6.31 -2.26 0.63
CA VAL A 27 -6.60 -2.60 2.02
C VAL A 27 -8.04 -3.10 2.09
N GLY A 28 -8.17 -4.41 2.37
CA GLY A 28 -9.45 -5.06 2.59
C GLY A 28 -10.10 -4.65 3.92
N VAL A 29 -11.38 -4.98 4.05
CA VAL A 29 -12.15 -4.76 5.28
C VAL A 29 -11.75 -5.81 6.33
N PRO A 30 -11.38 -5.42 7.56
CA PRO A 30 -10.94 -6.40 8.57
C PRO A 30 -12.02 -7.45 8.91
N THR A 31 -11.65 -8.73 8.97
CA THR A 31 -12.62 -9.83 9.15
C THR A 31 -12.74 -10.34 10.60
N PHE A 32 -11.96 -9.80 11.54
CA PHE A 32 -12.03 -10.22 12.95
C PHE A 32 -13.36 -9.83 13.60
N ALA A 33 -13.74 -10.56 14.65
CA ALA A 33 -15.02 -10.39 15.35
C ALA A 33 -15.21 -8.93 15.77
N ARG A 34 -16.33 -8.34 15.33
CA ARG A 34 -16.71 -6.96 15.65
C ARG A 34 -17.93 -6.96 16.56
N GLU A 35 -17.95 -5.99 17.46
CA GLU A 35 -19.17 -5.61 18.13
C GLU A 35 -20.23 -5.20 17.11
N MET A 36 -21.49 -5.56 17.38
CA MET A 36 -22.58 -5.41 16.40
C MET A 36 -22.80 -3.95 15.98
N GLN A 37 -22.47 -3.00 16.85
CA GLN A 37 -22.59 -1.55 16.64
C GLN A 37 -21.59 -0.96 15.62
N ASP A 38 -20.47 -1.63 15.35
CA ASP A 38 -19.38 -1.10 14.51
C ASP A 38 -19.30 -1.77 13.13
N LYS A 39 -20.24 -2.67 12.82
CA LYS A 39 -20.20 -3.50 11.62
C LYS A 39 -20.21 -2.69 10.32
N ASP A 40 -20.92 -1.56 10.30
CA ASP A 40 -21.14 -0.75 9.10
C ASP A 40 -20.11 0.37 8.89
N LEU A 41 -19.22 0.62 9.87
CA LEU A 41 -18.21 1.70 9.79
C LEU A 41 -17.13 1.45 8.73
N TRP A 42 -16.92 0.19 8.33
CA TRP A 42 -15.92 -0.22 7.36
C TRP A 42 -16.59 -1.10 6.31
N SER A 43 -17.10 -0.48 5.25
CA SER A 43 -17.97 -1.14 4.28
C SER A 43 -17.31 -1.41 2.93
N LYS A 44 -16.15 -0.80 2.64
CA LYS A 44 -15.49 -0.93 1.33
C LYS A 44 -13.96 -1.01 1.47
N PRO A 45 -13.29 -1.83 0.66
CA PRO A 45 -11.84 -1.76 0.50
C PRO A 45 -11.39 -0.38 0.04
N VAL A 46 -10.18 0.01 0.43
CA VAL A 46 -9.54 1.25 -0.01
C VAL A 46 -8.32 0.92 -0.85
N ASN A 47 -8.12 1.67 -1.94
CA ASN A 47 -6.95 1.55 -2.80
C ASN A 47 -6.07 2.80 -2.64
N ALA A 48 -4.76 2.58 -2.53
CA ALA A 48 -3.76 3.61 -2.64
C ALA A 48 -2.81 3.27 -3.79
N HIS A 49 -2.46 4.27 -4.59
CA HIS A 49 -1.58 4.11 -5.74
C HIS A 49 -0.28 4.85 -5.49
N PHE A 50 0.83 4.23 -5.87
CA PHE A 50 2.17 4.79 -5.69
C PHE A 50 2.95 4.65 -6.98
N HIS A 51 3.68 5.70 -7.33
CA HIS A 51 4.75 5.63 -8.32
C HIS A 51 6.08 5.70 -7.60
N PHE A 52 7.02 4.87 -8.02
CA PHE A 52 8.36 4.91 -7.48
C PHE A 52 9.40 4.59 -8.54
N LYS A 53 10.61 5.11 -8.34
CA LYS A 53 11.75 4.88 -9.22
C LYS A 53 12.87 4.18 -8.48
N LEU A 54 13.43 3.16 -9.11
CA LEU A 54 14.64 2.48 -8.68
C LEU A 54 15.80 2.81 -9.60
N LYS A 55 16.96 3.04 -9.00
CA LYS A 55 18.25 3.16 -9.67
C LYS A 55 19.33 2.51 -8.81
N GLU A 56 20.15 1.66 -9.41
CA GLU A 56 21.19 0.86 -8.75
C GLU A 56 20.63 0.04 -7.57
N GLY A 57 19.39 -0.46 -7.72
CA GLY A 57 18.69 -1.20 -6.66
C GLY A 57 18.21 -0.34 -5.48
N VAL A 58 18.34 1.00 -5.56
CA VAL A 58 17.96 1.94 -4.51
C VAL A 58 16.74 2.74 -4.94
N LEU A 59 15.83 2.96 -4.00
CA LEU A 59 14.67 3.83 -4.17
C LEU A 59 15.13 5.29 -4.23
N VAL A 60 14.90 5.96 -5.35
CA VAL A 60 15.35 7.35 -5.57
C VAL A 60 14.20 8.37 -5.63
N GLU A 61 12.97 7.91 -5.85
CA GLU A 61 11.80 8.78 -5.91
C GLU A 61 10.54 8.00 -5.53
N VAL A 62 9.63 8.66 -4.81
CA VAL A 62 8.26 8.20 -4.53
C VAL A 62 7.32 9.37 -4.75
N SER A 63 6.24 9.12 -5.49
CA SER A 63 5.16 10.09 -5.67
C SER A 63 3.80 9.40 -5.63
N GLU A 64 2.79 10.15 -5.20
CA GLU A 64 1.40 9.77 -5.41
C GLU A 64 0.99 10.23 -6.81
N PRO A 65 0.24 9.43 -7.59
CA PRO A 65 -0.35 9.91 -8.82
C PRO A 65 -1.26 11.10 -8.51
N VAL A 66 -1.13 12.18 -9.29
CA VAL A 66 -2.01 13.34 -9.17
C VAL A 66 -3.43 12.87 -9.41
N SER A 67 -4.28 12.93 -8.37
CA SER A 67 -5.72 12.67 -8.52
C SER A 67 -6.25 13.55 -9.63
N ALA A 68 -6.88 12.96 -10.64
CA ALA A 68 -7.57 13.73 -11.67
C ALA A 68 -8.57 14.66 -10.97
N ALA A 69 -8.33 15.98 -11.06
CA ALA A 69 -9.26 16.97 -10.55
C ALA A 69 -10.56 16.83 -11.35
N ASN A 70 -11.66 16.54 -10.65
CA ASN A 70 -13.00 16.59 -11.21
C ASN A 70 -13.46 18.05 -11.39
#